data_AF-A0A951HA14-F1
#
_entry.id   AF-A0A951HA14-F1
#
_cell.length_a   1.000
_cell.length_b   1.000
_cell.length_c   1.000
_cell.angle_alpha   90.00
_cell.angle_beta   90.00
_cell.angle_gamma   90.00
#
_symmetry.space_group_name_H-M   'P 1'
#
loop_
_entity.id
_entity.type
_entity.pdbx_description
1 polymer ?
#
loop_
_entity_poly.entity_id
_entity_poly.type
_entity_poly.pdbx_seq_one_letter_code
_entity_poly.pdbx_strand_id
1 'polypeptide(L)' 'MAISDKLKRKIDEWIKREGRNQYGDSNGTVYAGGNPLFDERSPRLKDRYEYILSRHPELKED' A
#
# COMPACT_ATOMS: atom_id res chain seq x y z
N MET A 1 8.95 -4.15 -10.53
CA MET A 1 9.67 -5.19 -9.75
C MET A 1 8.61 -6.09 -9.15
N ALA A 2 8.74 -7.42 -9.23
CA ALA A 2 7.75 -8.29 -8.59
C ALA A 2 7.93 -8.25 -7.07
N ILE A 3 6.91 -7.79 -6.34
CA ILE A 3 6.90 -7.84 -4.87
C ILE A 3 6.72 -9.31 -4.47
N SER A 4 7.66 -9.84 -3.68
CA SER A 4 7.64 -11.24 -3.24
C SER A 4 6.48 -11.51 -2.27
N ASP A 5 5.96 -12.73 -2.25
CA ASP A 5 4.83 -13.07 -1.37
C ASP A 5 5.19 -12.97 0.12
N LYS A 6 6.46 -13.20 0.47
CA LYS A 6 6.98 -12.94 1.82
C LYS A 6 6.81 -11.47 2.22
N LEU A 7 7.15 -10.55 1.31
CA LEU A 7 7.03 -9.11 1.55
C LEU A 7 5.56 -8.68 1.62
N LYS A 8 4.69 -9.22 0.75
CA LYS A 8 3.24 -8.98 0.83
C LYS A 8 2.68 -9.38 2.19
N ARG A 9 3.06 -10.57 2.69
CA ARG A 9 2.61 -11.07 3.99
C ARG A 9 3.10 -10.19 5.15
N LYS A 10 4.36 -9.74 5.12
CA LYS A 10 4.92 -8.78 6.09
C LYS A 10 4.10 -7.49 6.12
N ILE A 11 3.76 -6.96 4.95
CA ILE A 11 2.94 -5.75 4.81
C ILE A 11 1.53 -5.97 5.40
N ASP A 12 0.89 -7.10 5.07
CA ASP A 12 -0.45 -7.41 5.57
C ASP A 12 -0.47 -7.58 7.11
N GLU A 13 0.57 -8.19 7.69
CA GLU A 13 0.73 -8.31 9.14
C GLU A 13 0.98 -6.95 9.80
N TRP A 14 1.81 -6.11 9.19
CA TRP A 14 2.04 -4.73 9.64
C TRP A 14 0.75 -3.90 9.61
N ILE A 15 -0.05 -3.97 8.54
CA ILE A 15 -1.35 -3.27 8.45
C ILE A 15 -2.26 -3.67 9.62
N LYS A 16 -2.37 -4.98 9.88
CA LYS A 16 -3.22 -5.49 10.97
C LYS A 16 -2.71 -5.07 12.34
N ARG A 17 -1.40 -5.13 12.57
CA ARG A 17 -0.78 -4.78 13.85
C ARG A 17 -0.94 -3.30 14.17
N GLU A 18 -0.73 -2.43 13.20
CA GLU A 18 -0.80 -0.97 13.38
C GLU A 18 -2.23 -0.43 13.28
N GLY A 19 -3.22 -1.29 13.02
CA GLY A 19 -4.62 -0.88 12.87
C GLY A 19 -4.82 0.08 11.69
N ARG A 20 -4.12 -0.16 10.57
CA ARG A 20 -4.17 0.67 9.36
C ARG A 20 -5.24 0.17 8.39
N ASN A 21 -5.58 1.01 7.43
CA ASN A 21 -6.49 0.63 6.37
C ASN A 21 -5.80 -0.32 5.37
N GLN A 22 -6.57 -0.86 4.42
CA GLN A 22 -6.08 -1.80 3.40
C GLN A 22 -4.94 -1.27 2.50
N TYR A 23 -4.68 0.05 2.51
CA TYR A 23 -3.62 0.71 1.76
C TYR A 23 -2.45 1.15 2.64
N GLY A 24 -2.41 0.73 3.91
CA GLY A 24 -1.35 1.11 4.85
C GLY A 24 -1.47 2.54 5.40
N ASP A 25 -2.50 3.28 5.02
CA ASP A 25 -2.76 4.61 5.58
C ASP A 25 -3.63 4.51 6.86
N SER A 26 -3.85 5.63 7.54
CA SER A 26 -4.72 5.66 8.74
C SER A 26 -6.18 5.33 8.38
N ASN A 27 -6.94 4.70 9.29
CA ASN A 27 -8.33 4.29 9.05
C ASN A 27 -9.30 5.44 8.69
N GLY A 28 -8.96 6.68 9.01
CA GLY A 28 -9.74 7.87 8.65
C GLY A 28 -9.33 8.53 7.32
N THR A 29 -8.42 7.93 6.56
CA THR A 29 -7.92 8.53 5.31
C THR A 29 -9.03 8.58 4.26
N VAL A 30 -9.33 9.79 3.77
CA VAL A 30 -10.26 10.02 2.66
C VAL A 30 -9.46 10.18 1.38
N TYR A 31 -9.81 9.40 0.36
CA TYR A 31 -9.20 9.49 -0.97
C TYR A 31 -10.11 10.32 -1.88
N ALA A 32 -9.59 11.43 -2.42
CA ALA A 32 -10.36 12.34 -3.27
C ALA A 32 -10.95 11.66 -4.53
N GLY A 33 -10.40 10.51 -4.95
CA GLY A 33 -10.92 9.66 -6.03
C GLY A 33 -11.49 8.30 -5.58
N GLY A 34 -11.81 8.14 -4.29
CA GLY A 34 -12.32 6.88 -3.73
C GLY A 34 -11.28 5.80 -3.48
N ASN A 35 -10.23 5.71 -4.31
CA ASN A 35 -9.08 4.85 -4.06
C ASN A 35 -7.75 5.56 -4.40
N PRO A 36 -6.63 5.24 -3.71
CA PRO A 36 -5.32 5.85 -3.96
C PRO A 36 -4.48 5.19 -5.06
N LEU A 37 -4.95 4.06 -5.59
CA LEU A 37 -4.32 3.26 -6.65
C LEU A 37 -4.70 3.75 -8.06
N PHE A 38 -5.73 4.57 -8.16
CA PHE A 38 -6.17 5.18 -9.41
C PHE A 38 -5.37 6.45 -9.67
N ASP A 39 -4.57 6.42 -10.73
CA ASP A 39 -3.85 7.58 -11.23
C ASP A 39 -4.48 7.97 -12.58
N GLU A 40 -5.23 9.07 -12.61
CA GLU A 40 -5.87 9.60 -13.83
C GLU A 40 -4.87 9.96 -14.93
N ARG A 41 -3.59 10.13 -14.59
CA ARG A 41 -2.52 10.46 -15.54
C ARG A 41 -1.89 9.22 -16.14
N SER A 42 -2.18 8.03 -15.59
CA SER A 42 -1.58 6.77 -16.00
C SER A 42 -2.66 5.73 -16.28
N PRO A 43 -2.70 5.11 -17.47
CA PRO A 43 -3.66 4.03 -17.78
C PRO A 43 -3.38 2.73 -16.99
N ARG A 44 -2.53 2.76 -15.96
CA ARG A 44 -2.13 1.61 -15.15
C ARG A 44 -2.59 1.84 -13.71
N LEU A 45 -3.43 0.93 -13.21
CA LEU A 45 -3.70 0.81 -11.78
C LEU A 45 -2.38 0.52 -11.06
N LYS A 46 -2.03 1.36 -10.08
CA LYS A 46 -0.87 1.11 -9.24
C LYS A 46 -1.14 -0.12 -8.37
N ASP A 47 -0.18 -1.05 -8.31
CA ASP A 47 -0.34 -2.21 -7.42
C ASP A 47 -0.43 -1.74 -5.97
N ARG A 48 -1.30 -2.37 -5.19
CA ARG A 48 -1.55 -2.00 -3.79
C ARG A 48 -0.27 -2.01 -2.96
N TYR A 49 0.54 -3.04 -3.13
CA TYR A 49 1.78 -3.19 -2.37
C TYR A 49 2.84 -2.23 -2.89
N GLU A 50 2.89 -1.93 -4.19
CA GLU A 50 3.76 -0.87 -4.72
C GLU A 50 3.38 0.52 -4.17
N TYR A 51 2.08 0.81 -4.02
CA TYR A 51 1.60 2.02 -3.35
C TYR A 51 2.07 2.07 -1.89
N ILE A 52 1.79 1.01 -1.12
CA ILE A 52 2.17 0.93 0.30
C ILE A 52 3.68 1.14 0.45
N LEU A 53 4.49 0.40 -0.32
CA LEU A 53 5.93 0.48 -0.28
C LEU A 53 6.52 1.80 -0.79
N SER A 54 5.78 2.55 -1.61
CA SER A 54 6.19 3.90 -2.01
C SER A 54 6.02 4.93 -0.90
N ARG A 55 5.12 4.67 0.06
CA ARG A 55 4.89 5.50 1.25
C ARG A 55 5.65 5.02 2.48
N HIS A 56 5.85 3.71 2.55
CA HIS A 56 6.51 3.00 3.64
C HIS A 56 7.70 2.19 3.11
N PRO A 57 8.75 2.86 2.59
CA PRO A 57 9.93 2.18 2.07
C PRO A 57 10.65 1.35 3.15
N GLU A 58 10.50 1.71 4.43
CA GLU A 58 11.05 0.98 5.58
C GLU A 58 10.57 -0.48 5.65
N LEU A 59 9.43 -0.81 5.03
CA LEU A 59 8.94 -2.18 4.99
C LEU A 59 9.77 -3.07 4.06
N LYS A 60 10.52 -2.50 3.10
CA LYS A 60 11.45 -3.22 2.21
C LYS A 60 12.75 -3.62 2.91
N GLU A 61 13.18 -2.82 3.87
CA GLU A 61 14.43 -3.02 4.59
C GLU A 61 14.12 -3.81 5.88
N ASP A 62 14.42 -5.11 5.86
CA ASP A 62 14.52 -5.97 7.04
C ASP A 62 15.82 -6.75 6.98
#